data_AF-A0A9E3REE3-F1
#
_entry.id   AF-A0A9E3REE3-F1
#
_cell.length_a   1.000
_cell.length_b   1.000
_cell.length_c   1.000
_cell.angle_alpha   90.00
_cell.angle_beta   90.00
_cell.angle_gamma   90.00
#
_symmetry.space_group_name_H-M   'P 1'
#
loop_
_entity.id
_entity.type
_entity.pdbx_description
1 polymer ?
#
loop_
_entity_poly.entity_id
_entity_poly.type
_entity_poly.pdbx_seq_one_letter_code
_entity_poly.pdbx_strand_id
1 'polypeptide(L)'
;MQHGITTEDKLSADVGAFVRASWNDGATESFSFTQINSSVSGGLDFSNSFFGTESSHGGVAFSYNMISSEQREYLAAGGSGFMLGYGSLNYSSEFVGEAYYRINVIEKVTMTLGYQFIGNPGYNKSQSLHLLSTRFTLGL
;
A
#
# COMPACT_ATOMS: atom_id res chain seq x y z
N MET A 1 -19.05 -10.00 -6.98
CA MET A 1 -18.83 -10.20 -5.53
C MET A 1 -17.38 -9.87 -5.22
N GLN A 2 -17.06 -9.41 -4.00
CA GLN A 2 -15.68 -9.15 -3.61
C GLN A 2 -15.09 -10.42 -2.95
N HIS A 3 -13.91 -10.82 -3.42
CA HIS A 3 -13.15 -11.95 -2.91
C HIS A 3 -11.78 -11.50 -2.42
N GLY A 4 -11.22 -12.21 -1.44
CA GLY A 4 -9.87 -11.92 -0.95
C GLY A 4 -9.28 -13.06 -0.16
N ILE A 5 -7.95 -13.11 -0.17
CA ILE A 5 -7.11 -14.06 0.57
C ILE A 5 -6.07 -13.24 1.33
N THR A 6 -5.84 -13.60 2.59
CA THR A 6 -4.73 -13.07 3.39
C THR A 6 -4.01 -14.24 4.05
N THR A 7 -2.69 -14.20 4.03
CA THR A 7 -1.80 -15.15 4.69
C THR A 7 -0.74 -14.38 5.44
N GLU A 8 -0.50 -14.76 6.68
CA GLU A 8 0.52 -14.19 7.56
C GLU A 8 1.28 -15.35 8.17
N ASP A 9 2.60 -15.32 8.07
CA ASP A 9 3.47 -16.37 8.57
C ASP A 9 4.71 -15.79 9.23
N LYS A 10 5.21 -16.49 10.25
CA LYS A 10 6.52 -16.20 10.84
C LYS A 10 7.59 -16.96 10.08
N LEU A 11 8.51 -16.23 9.46
CA LEU A 11 9.67 -16.82 8.76
C LEU A 11 10.78 -17.19 9.74
N SER A 12 10.88 -16.48 10.87
CA SER A 12 11.79 -16.77 11.97
C SER A 12 11.24 -16.24 13.30
N ALA A 13 12.02 -16.36 14.38
CA ALA A 13 11.69 -15.73 15.66
C ALA A 13 11.53 -14.20 15.53
N ASP A 14 12.24 -13.60 14.58
CA ASP A 14 12.40 -12.15 14.46
C ASP A 14 11.82 -11.56 13.18
N VAL A 15 11.32 -12.40 12.27
CA VAL A 15 10.82 -11.95 10.96
C VAL A 15 9.43 -12.53 10.71
N GLY A 16 8.46 -11.65 10.56
CA GLY A 16 7.12 -11.94 10.06
C GLY A 16 7.00 -11.58 8.59
N ALA A 17 6.10 -12.25 7.88
CA ALA A 17 5.73 -11.94 6.52
C ALA A 17 4.22 -11.99 6.35
N PHE A 18 3.71 -11.14 5.47
CA PHE A 18 2.30 -11.21 5.07
C PHE A 18 2.15 -11.05 3.57
N VAL A 19 1.08 -11.65 3.05
CA VAL A 19 0.59 -11.46 1.69
C VAL A 19 -0.93 -11.36 1.74
N ARG A 20 -1.47 -10.38 1.03
CA ARG A 20 -2.91 -10.16 0.89
C ARG A 20 -3.24 -9.88 -0.57
N ALA A 21 -4.20 -10.61 -1.11
CA ALA A 21 -4.76 -10.37 -2.44
C ALA A 21 -6.27 -10.21 -2.35
N SER A 22 -6.84 -9.26 -3.09
CA SER A 22 -8.28 -9.04 -3.19
C SER A 22 -8.68 -8.73 -4.62
N TRP A 23 -9.84 -9.20 -5.07
CA TRP A 23 -10.38 -8.92 -6.39
C TRP A 23 -11.91 -8.84 -6.36
N ASN A 24 -12.47 -8.14 -7.35
CA ASN A 24 -13.91 -7.99 -7.54
C ASN A 24 -14.23 -8.08 -9.04
N ASP A 25 -15.40 -8.63 -9.36
CA ASP A 25 -15.83 -9.02 -10.71
C ASP A 25 -16.11 -7.83 -11.66
N GLY A 26 -15.93 -6.58 -11.24
CA GLY A 26 -16.08 -5.38 -12.08
C GLY A 26 -17.50 -5.05 -12.57
N ALA A 27 -18.42 -6.02 -12.54
CA ALA A 27 -19.81 -5.89 -12.98
C ALA A 27 -20.76 -5.26 -11.94
N THR A 28 -20.31 -5.02 -10.71
CA THR A 28 -21.12 -4.42 -9.64
C THR A 28 -20.43 -3.14 -9.18
N GLU A 29 -21.10 -1.99 -9.33
CA GLU A 29 -20.60 -0.67 -8.95
C GLU A 29 -19.98 -0.70 -7.54
N SER A 30 -18.66 -0.59 -7.46
CA SER A 30 -18.00 -0.31 -6.18
C SER A 30 -18.17 1.17 -5.89
N PHE A 31 -19.23 1.50 -5.16
CA PHE A 31 -19.49 2.82 -4.57
C PHE A 31 -18.53 3.15 -3.40
N SER A 32 -17.33 2.57 -3.40
CA SER A 32 -16.25 2.92 -2.48
C SER A 32 -15.23 3.74 -3.25
N PHE A 33 -14.83 4.85 -2.64
CA PHE A 33 -14.05 5.99 -3.13
C PHE A 33 -12.71 5.72 -3.86
N THR A 34 -12.41 4.49 -4.28
CA THR A 34 -11.29 4.13 -5.16
C THR A 34 -11.73 2.95 -6.03
N GLN A 35 -11.76 3.12 -7.36
CA GLN A 35 -12.11 2.07 -8.33
C GLN A 35 -10.99 1.00 -8.43
N ILE A 36 -10.77 0.24 -7.35
CA ILE A 36 -9.78 -0.84 -7.31
C ILE A 36 -10.49 -2.17 -7.51
N ASN A 37 -10.24 -2.82 -8.64
CA ASN A 37 -10.86 -4.10 -8.98
C ASN A 37 -10.00 -5.28 -8.55
N SER A 38 -8.68 -5.10 -8.49
CA SER A 38 -7.80 -6.06 -7.84
C SER A 38 -6.63 -5.35 -7.16
N SER A 39 -6.24 -5.88 -6.01
CA SER A 39 -5.12 -5.39 -5.21
C SER A 39 -4.33 -6.58 -4.72
N VAL A 40 -3.01 -6.51 -4.82
CA VAL A 40 -2.10 -7.44 -4.14
C VAL A 40 -1.14 -6.62 -3.29
N SER A 41 -0.94 -7.06 -2.06
CA SER A 41 -0.03 -6.43 -1.10
C SER A 41 0.74 -7.49 -0.34
N GLY A 42 1.91 -7.11 0.15
CA GLY A 42 2.72 -7.99 0.97
C GLY A 42 3.82 -7.20 1.65
N GLY A 43 4.46 -7.82 2.62
CA GLY A 43 5.49 -7.16 3.39
C GLY A 43 6.20 -8.08 4.37
N LEU A 44 7.25 -7.52 4.94
CA LEU A 44 8.06 -8.11 6.00
C LEU A 44 8.04 -7.21 7.22
N ASP A 45 8.00 -7.84 8.37
CA ASP A 45 8.01 -7.20 9.68
C ASP A 45 9.18 -7.75 10.50
N PHE A 46 9.94 -6.87 11.15
CA PHE A 46 11.19 -7.19 11.82
C PHE A 46 11.09 -6.80 13.30
N SER A 47 11.27 -7.78 14.18
CA SER A 47 11.23 -7.60 15.64
C SER A 47 12.46 -6.85 16.17
N ASN A 48 12.43 -6.55 17.46
CA ASN A 48 13.47 -5.79 18.16
C ASN A 48 14.83 -6.49 18.12
N SER A 49 14.84 -7.81 18.33
CA SER A 49 16.04 -8.66 18.26
C SER A 49 16.70 -8.63 16.89
N PHE A 50 15.93 -8.48 15.80
CA PHE A 50 16.48 -8.33 14.44
C PHE A 50 17.43 -7.13 14.33
N PHE A 51 17.09 -6.02 15.01
CA PHE A 51 17.88 -4.80 15.00
C PHE A 51 18.94 -4.75 16.10
N GLY A 52 19.08 -5.79 16.91
CA GLY A 52 20.03 -5.83 18.04
C GLY A 52 19.70 -4.84 19.15
N THR A 53 18.44 -4.45 19.28
CA THR A 53 17.97 -3.52 20.33
C THR A 53 16.74 -4.09 21.01
N GLU A 54 16.45 -3.73 22.26
CA GLU A 54 15.22 -4.20 22.92
C GLU A 54 13.98 -3.37 22.56
N SER A 55 14.14 -2.26 21.82
CA SER A 55 13.08 -1.26 21.65
C SER A 55 12.79 -0.85 20.21
N SER A 56 13.51 -1.41 19.23
CA SER A 56 13.30 -1.08 17.83
C SER A 56 12.37 -2.06 17.15
N HIS A 57 11.72 -1.63 16.08
CA HIS A 57 10.83 -2.45 15.27
C HIS A 57 10.79 -1.83 13.88
N GLY A 58 10.58 -2.60 12.84
CA GLY A 58 10.59 -2.05 11.50
C GLY A 58 9.97 -2.98 10.50
N GLY A 59 9.67 -2.45 9.33
CA GLY A 59 9.03 -3.23 8.30
C GLY A 59 9.11 -2.58 6.94
N VAL A 60 8.85 -3.40 5.93
CA VAL A 60 8.67 -2.97 4.56
C VAL A 60 7.41 -3.60 4.01
N ALA A 61 6.64 -2.85 3.24
CA ALA A 61 5.42 -3.32 2.62
C ALA A 61 5.29 -2.75 1.22
N PHE A 62 4.54 -3.43 0.38
CA PHE A 62 4.15 -2.94 -0.93
C PHE A 62 2.70 -3.30 -1.21
N SER A 63 2.08 -2.51 -2.08
CA SER A 63 0.79 -2.82 -2.68
C SER A 63 0.80 -2.45 -4.15
N TYR A 64 0.12 -3.25 -4.94
CA TYR A 64 -0.06 -3.06 -6.37
C TYR A 64 -1.56 -3.10 -6.64
N ASN A 65 -2.07 -1.98 -7.13
CA ASN A 65 -3.51 -1.78 -7.34
C ASN A 65 -3.79 -1.73 -8.85
N MET A 66 -4.86 -2.40 -9.27
CA MET A 66 -5.31 -2.46 -10.66
C MET A 66 -6.81 -2.20 -10.76
N ILE A 67 -7.22 -1.63 -11.91
CA ILE A 67 -8.62 -1.44 -12.30
C ILE A 67 -9.04 -2.52 -13.33
N SER A 68 -10.34 -2.83 -13.48
CA SER A 68 -10.78 -3.90 -14.39
C SER A 68 -10.51 -3.61 -15.86
N SER A 69 -10.51 -4.67 -16.68
CA SER A 69 -10.42 -4.57 -18.14
C SER A 69 -11.55 -3.71 -18.73
N GLU A 70 -12.80 -3.81 -18.25
CA GLU A 70 -13.89 -2.97 -18.78
C GLU A 70 -13.70 -1.49 -18.44
N GLN A 71 -13.18 -1.16 -17.25
CA GLN A 71 -12.85 0.22 -16.89
C GLN A 71 -11.66 0.75 -17.68
N ARG A 72 -10.65 -0.08 -17.97
CA ARG A 72 -9.54 0.32 -18.86
C ARG A 72 -10.05 0.64 -20.26
N GLU A 73 -10.93 -0.20 -20.81
CA GLU A 73 -11.52 0.02 -22.14
C GLU A 73 -12.41 1.26 -22.17
N TYR A 74 -13.22 1.48 -21.13
CA TYR A 74 -14.05 2.69 -21.00
C TYR A 74 -13.22 3.98 -20.90
N LEU A 75 -12.18 3.99 -20.05
CA LEU A 75 -11.27 5.14 -19.90
C LEU A 75 -10.39 5.35 -21.15
N ALA A 76 -9.98 4.28 -21.83
CA ALA A 76 -9.24 4.34 -23.09
C ALA A 76 -10.11 4.82 -24.27
N ALA A 77 -11.41 4.55 -24.24
CA ALA A 77 -12.39 5.06 -25.21
C ALA A 77 -12.79 6.53 -24.99
N GLY A 78 -12.15 7.23 -24.05
CA GLY A 78 -12.42 8.64 -23.74
C GLY A 78 -13.55 8.84 -22.72
N GLY A 79 -14.00 7.78 -22.05
CA GLY A 79 -14.93 7.89 -20.93
C GLY A 79 -14.31 8.65 -19.75
N SER A 80 -15.05 9.59 -19.18
CA SER A 80 -14.64 10.30 -17.97
C SER A 80 -15.20 9.56 -16.75
N GLY A 81 -14.35 8.82 -16.03
CA GLY A 81 -14.75 8.25 -14.75
C GLY A 81 -15.00 9.37 -13.73
N PHE A 82 -15.92 9.16 -12.78
CA PHE A 82 -16.32 10.17 -11.77
C PHE A 82 -15.15 10.76 -10.96
N MET A 83 -14.01 10.06 -10.86
CA MET A 83 -12.79 10.52 -10.18
C MET A 83 -11.61 10.87 -11.12
N LEU A 84 -11.62 10.39 -12.37
CA LEU A 84 -10.52 10.56 -13.32
C LEU A 84 -11.01 11.47 -14.46
N GLY A 85 -11.04 12.77 -14.18
CA GLY A 85 -11.64 13.82 -15.02
C GLY A 85 -10.90 14.14 -16.33
N TYR A 86 -10.16 13.21 -16.94
CA TYR A 86 -9.39 13.49 -18.16
C TYR A 86 -9.58 12.40 -19.21
N GLY A 87 -10.16 12.78 -20.36
CA GLY A 87 -10.50 11.93 -21.50
C GLY A 87 -9.31 11.41 -22.34
N SER A 88 -8.16 11.15 -21.72
CA SER A 88 -7.05 10.40 -22.33
C SER A 88 -6.15 9.81 -21.22
N LEU A 89 -6.59 8.76 -20.55
CA LEU A 89 -5.79 8.10 -19.52
C LEU A 89 -4.69 7.24 -20.17
N ASN A 90 -3.42 7.58 -19.95
CA ASN A 90 -2.31 6.69 -20.26
C ASN A 90 -2.16 5.70 -19.10
N TYR A 91 -3.01 4.66 -19.11
CA TYR A 91 -3.17 3.77 -17.98
C TYR A 91 -1.84 3.09 -17.57
N SER A 92 -1.54 3.17 -16.28
CA SER A 92 -0.52 2.35 -15.63
C SER A 92 -1.02 1.99 -14.24
N SER A 93 -0.74 0.76 -13.78
CA SER A 93 -1.14 0.36 -12.44
C SER A 93 -0.43 1.21 -11.38
N GLU A 94 -1.14 1.46 -10.30
CA GLU A 94 -0.61 2.18 -9.15
C GLU A 94 0.17 1.21 -8.26
N PHE A 95 1.37 1.62 -7.88
CA PHE A 95 2.22 0.86 -6.96
C PHE A 95 2.56 1.74 -5.76
N VAL A 96 2.40 1.20 -4.56
CA VAL A 96 2.79 1.86 -3.32
C VAL A 96 3.78 0.99 -2.59
N GLY A 97 4.96 1.52 -2.28
CA GLY A 97 5.93 0.89 -1.39
C GLY A 97 6.06 1.70 -0.10
N GLU A 98 6.22 1.05 1.04
CA GLU A 98 6.47 1.68 2.32
C GLU A 98 7.62 0.96 3.04
N ALA A 99 8.42 1.73 3.75
CA ALA A 99 9.36 1.27 4.75
C ALA A 99 9.19 2.10 6.01
N TYR A 100 9.23 1.48 7.17
CA TYR A 100 9.20 2.19 8.44
C TYR A 100 10.17 1.59 9.44
N TYR A 101 10.63 2.44 10.34
CA TYR A 101 11.47 2.07 11.47
C TYR A 101 11.01 2.82 12.71
N ARG A 102 10.76 2.09 13.78
CA ARG A 102 10.31 2.56 15.07
C ARG A 102 11.38 2.27 16.09
N ILE A 103 11.64 3.22 16.99
CA ILE A 103 12.58 3.06 18.11
C ILE A 103 12.07 3.82 19.33
N ASN A 104 12.25 3.25 20.53
CA ASN A 104 12.05 4.03 21.75
C ASN A 104 13.29 4.88 22.01
N VAL A 105 13.12 6.20 21.96
CA VAL A 105 14.21 7.17 22.16
C VAL A 105 14.44 7.39 23.65
N ILE A 106 13.36 7.45 24.42
CA ILE A 106 13.33 7.39 25.89
C ILE A 106 12.14 6.53 26.32
N GLU A 107 12.09 6.11 27.58
CA GLU A 107 11.12 5.14 28.11
C GLU A 107 9.66 5.43 27.74
N LYS A 108 9.30 6.72 27.65
CA LYS A 108 7.94 7.18 27.29
C LYS A 108 7.79 7.78 25.90
N VAL A 109 8.85 7.81 25.08
CA VAL A 109 8.80 8.42 23.73
C VAL A 109 9.29 7.41 22.70
N THR A 110 8.39 7.06 21.81
CA THR A 110 8.69 6.29 20.62
C THR A 110 8.74 7.22 19.41
N MET A 111 9.77 7.08 18.60
CA MET A 111 9.91 7.74 17.31
C MET A 111 9.73 6.72 16.20
N THR A 112 8.91 7.05 15.20
CA THR A 112 8.75 6.27 13.97
C THR A 112 9.15 7.12 12.79
N LEU A 113 10.08 6.62 11.99
CA LEU A 113 10.43 7.11 10.67
C LEU A 113 9.70 6.29 9.63
N GLY A 114 9.11 6.95 8.65
CA GLY A 114 8.42 6.30 7.53
C GLY A 114 8.86 6.88 6.21
N TYR A 115 8.98 6.03 5.20
CA TYR A 115 9.21 6.39 3.82
C TYR A 115 8.18 5.67 2.96
N GLN A 116 7.44 6.42 2.15
CA GLN A 116 6.44 5.88 1.24
C GLN A 116 6.72 6.37 -0.18
N PHE A 117 6.66 5.45 -1.13
CA PHE A 117 6.79 5.67 -2.56
C PHE A 117 5.46 5.35 -3.22
N ILE A 118 4.97 6.23 -4.08
CA ILE A 118 3.75 6.02 -4.86
C ILE A 118 4.08 6.23 -6.34
N GLY A 119 4.04 5.15 -7.11
CA GLY A 119 4.21 5.17 -8.57
C GLY A 119 2.86 5.20 -9.28
N ASN A 120 2.74 6.07 -10.28
CA ASN A 120 1.54 6.25 -11.09
C ASN A 120 0.26 6.54 -10.26
N PRO A 121 0.28 7.57 -9.40
CA PRO A 121 -0.88 7.95 -8.61
C PRO A 121 -2.11 8.16 -9.49
N GLY A 122 -3.25 7.57 -9.10
CA GLY A 122 -4.49 7.69 -9.86
C GLY A 122 -4.48 6.95 -11.21
N TYR A 123 -3.67 5.90 -11.33
CA TYR A 123 -3.59 5.00 -12.49
C TYR A 123 -3.14 5.65 -13.81
N ASN A 124 -2.54 6.84 -13.74
CA ASN A 124 -1.99 7.52 -14.90
C ASN A 124 -0.47 7.40 -14.90
N LYS A 125 0.11 7.06 -16.05
CA LYS A 125 1.56 7.04 -16.24
C LYS A 125 2.11 8.44 -16.01
N SER A 126 2.66 8.65 -14.83
CA SER A 126 3.02 9.96 -14.29
C SER A 126 4.25 9.83 -13.40
N GLN A 127 4.74 10.96 -12.92
CA GLN A 127 5.90 10.98 -12.05
C GLN A 127 5.57 10.35 -10.70
N SER A 128 6.56 9.67 -10.13
CA SER A 128 6.43 9.06 -8.81
C SER A 128 6.41 10.12 -7.70
N LEU A 129 5.68 9.84 -6.63
CA LEU A 129 5.65 10.62 -5.41
C LEU A 129 6.46 9.92 -4.33
N HIS A 130 7.20 10.72 -3.55
CA HIS A 130 8.01 10.28 -2.43
C HIS A 130 7.55 11.04 -1.19
N LEU A 131 7.19 10.31 -0.13
CA LEU A 131 6.71 10.86 1.12
C LEU A 131 7.64 10.39 2.24
N LEU A 132 8.17 11.34 2.99
CA LEU A 132 8.91 11.07 4.22
C LEU A 132 8.05 11.53 5.39
N SER A 133 7.92 10.69 6.39
CA SER A 133 7.16 11.00 7.60
C SER A 133 7.96 10.69 8.84
N THR A 134 7.65 11.44 9.90
CA THR A 134 8.16 11.18 11.24
C THR A 134 7.02 11.34 12.21
N ARG A 135 6.85 10.37 13.11
CA ARG A 135 5.82 10.36 14.14
C ARG A 135 6.47 10.17 15.50
N PHE A 136 6.00 10.92 16.49
CA PHE A 136 6.35 10.71 17.90
C PHE A 136 5.10 10.25 18.65
N THR A 137 5.25 9.18 19.43
CA THR A 137 4.18 8.64 20.28
C THR A 137 4.62 8.69 21.73
N LEU A 138 3.77 9.24 22.59
CA LEU A 138 3.98 9.32 24.03
C LEU A 138 3.26 8.16 24.71
N GLY A 139 3.99 7.36 25.49
CA GLY A 139 3.41 6.39 26.42
C GLY A 139 3.01 7.10 27.71
N LEU A 140 1.71 7.13 28.03
CA LEU A 140 1.19 7.71 29.28
C LEU A 140 1.56 6.84 30.47
#